data_AF-A0A6L3EPH3-F1
#
_entry.id   AF-A0A6L3EPH3-F1
#
_cell.length_a   1.000
_cell.length_b   1.000
_cell.length_c   1.000
_cell.angle_alpha   90.00
_cell.angle_beta   90.00
_cell.angle_gamma   90.00
#
_symmetry.space_group_name_H-M   'P 1'
#
loop_
_entity.id
_entity.type
_entity.pdbx_description
1 polymer ?
#
loop_
_entity_poly.entity_id
_entity_poly.type
_entity_poly.pdbx_seq_one_letter_code
_entity_poly.pdbx_strand_id
1 'polypeptide(L)' 'MNFKTRAKKSGLTFKDIAKGVGTSPVYLSQINTGVRRPSLELCERIEQFTKGKITRRHLRPDWYGGSK' A
#
# COMPACT_ATOMS: atom_id res chain seq x y z
N MET A 1 0.10 2.15 12.27
CA MET A 1 0.01 3.30 11.32
C MET A 1 -0.66 2.82 10.03
N ASN A 2 -1.74 3.48 9.61
CA ASN A 2 -2.51 3.11 8.41
C ASN A 2 -1.83 3.56 7.10
N PHE A 3 -2.20 2.94 5.99
CA PHE A 3 -1.64 3.18 4.65
C PHE A 3 -1.74 4.65 4.23
N LYS A 4 -2.88 5.31 4.50
CA LYS A 4 -3.10 6.74 4.23
C LYS A 4 -2.10 7.64 4.95
N THR A 5 -1.81 7.36 6.22
CA THR A 5 -0.87 8.14 7.03
C THR A 5 0.56 8.01 6.50
N ARG A 6 0.96 6.81 6.08
CA ARG A 6 2.29 6.56 5.50
C ARG A 6 2.48 7.23 4.13
N ALA A 7 1.45 7.17 3.28
CA ALA A 7 1.45 7.88 2.00
C ALA A 7 1.62 9.40 2.22
N LYS A 8 0.82 9.98 3.13
CA LYS A 8 0.93 11.41 3.48
C LYS A 8 2.30 11.79 4.03
N LYS A 9 2.89 10.98 4.93
CA LYS A 9 4.26 11.19 5.45
C LYS A 9 5.32 11.10 4.34
N SER A 10 5.03 10.37 3.28
CA SER A 10 5.91 10.25 2.11
C SER A 10 5.78 11.42 1.13
N GLY A 11 4.81 12.32 1.34
CA GLY A 11 4.46 13.38 0.39
C GLY A 11 3.63 12.89 -0.80
N LEU A 12 3.08 11.67 -0.74
CA LEU A 12 2.36 11.03 -1.84
C LEU A 12 0.86 10.95 -1.53
N THR A 13 0.02 11.16 -2.53
CA THR A 13 -1.42 10.89 -2.41
C THR A 13 -1.76 9.50 -2.97
N PHE A 14 -2.93 8.99 -2.63
CA PHE A 14 -3.43 7.76 -3.26
C PHE A 14 -3.62 7.90 -4.76
N LYS A 15 -3.89 9.10 -5.28
CA LYS A 15 -3.94 9.31 -6.73
C LYS A 15 -2.56 9.13 -7.37
N ASP A 16 -1.51 9.67 -6.75
CA ASP A 16 -0.14 9.54 -7.26
C ASP A 16 0.33 8.09 -7.24
N ILE A 17 0.11 7.41 -6.12
CA ILE A 17 0.49 5.99 -5.98
C ILE A 17 -0.32 5.15 -6.96
N ALA A 18 -1.63 5.37 -7.06
CA ALA A 18 -2.50 4.64 -7.97
C ALA A 18 -2.04 4.78 -9.43
N LYS A 19 -1.74 6.01 -9.85
CA LYS A 19 -1.21 6.29 -11.19
C LYS A 19 0.15 5.64 -11.42
N GLY A 20 1.04 5.69 -10.43
CA GLY A 20 2.38 5.11 -10.52
C GLY A 20 2.41 3.59 -10.59
N VAL A 21 1.49 2.91 -9.90
CA VAL A 21 1.40 1.45 -9.89
C VAL A 21 0.31 0.90 -10.81
N GLY A 22 -0.33 1.74 -11.63
CA GLY A 22 -1.37 1.32 -12.57
C GLY A 22 -2.61 0.72 -11.91
N THR A 23 -3.08 1.29 -10.80
CA THR A 23 -4.30 0.87 -10.11
C THR A 23 -5.27 2.05 -9.91
N SER A 24 -6.40 1.81 -9.26
CA SER A 24 -7.39 2.84 -8.96
C SER A 24 -7.22 3.40 -7.54
N PRO A 25 -7.34 4.73 -7.34
CA PRO A 25 -7.28 5.32 -6.00
C PRO A 25 -8.40 4.82 -5.07
N VAL A 26 -9.55 4.42 -5.64
CA VAL A 26 -10.64 3.78 -4.87
C VAL A 26 -10.19 2.43 -4.33
N TYR A 27 -9.49 1.64 -5.15
CA TYR A 27 -8.96 0.34 -4.75
C TYR A 27 -7.94 0.49 -3.61
N LEU A 28 -7.05 1.49 -3.70
CA LEU A 28 -6.14 1.85 -2.60
C LEU A 28 -6.86 2.23 -1.30
N SER A 29 -8.00 2.92 -1.40
CA SER A 29 -8.84 3.24 -0.24
C SER A 29 -9.45 1.98 0.38
N GLN A 30 -9.94 1.05 -0.44
CA GLN A 30 -10.48 -0.23 0.01
C GLN A 30 -9.41 -1.11 0.67
N ILE A 31 -8.16 -1.03 0.20
CA ILE A 31 -7.01 -1.66 0.86
C ILE A 31 -6.74 -1.02 2.22
N ASN A 32 -6.75 0.31 2.30
CA ASN A 32 -6.54 1.03 3.56
C ASN A 32 -7.62 0.71 4.61
N THR A 33 -8.88 0.52 4.19
CA THR A 33 -9.99 0.16 5.10
C THR A 33 -10.09 -1.33 5.37
N GLY A 34 -9.26 -2.17 4.72
CA GLY A 34 -9.27 -3.63 4.88
C GLY A 34 -10.40 -4.34 4.12
N VAL A 35 -11.20 -3.63 3.33
CA VAL A 35 -12.29 -4.19 2.51
C VAL A 35 -11.74 -5.09 1.39
N ARG A 36 -10.59 -4.73 0.82
CA ARG A 36 -9.92 -5.51 -0.23
C ARG A 36 -8.48 -5.80 0.17
N ARG A 37 -8.04 -7.04 -0.11
CA ARG A 37 -6.64 -7.41 0.04
C ARG A 37 -5.90 -7.18 -1.28
N PRO A 38 -4.77 -6.46 -1.29
CA PRO A 38 -3.97 -6.28 -2.49
C PRO A 38 -3.32 -7.62 -2.90
N SER A 39 -3.13 -7.79 -4.20
CA SER A 39 -2.30 -8.86 -4.77
C SER A 39 -0.83 -8.69 -4.39
N LEU A 40 -0.05 -9.77 -4.43
CA LEU A 40 1.38 -9.73 -4.13
C LEU A 40 2.11 -8.75 -5.05
N GLU A 41 1.87 -8.87 -6.36
CA GLU A 41 2.44 -8.01 -7.38
C GLU A 41 2.17 -6.53 -7.09
N LEU A 42 0.94 -6.18 -6.68
CA LEU A 42 0.61 -4.80 -6.35
C LEU A 42 1.36 -4.32 -5.10
N CYS A 43 1.54 -5.19 -4.10
CA CYS A 43 2.34 -4.84 -2.92
C CYS A 43 3.79 -4.55 -3.29
N GLU A 44 4.39 -5.36 -4.17
CA GLU A 44 5.75 -5.16 -4.67
C GLU A 44 5.86 -3.85 -5.47
N ARG A 45 4.90 -3.58 -6.37
CA ARG A 45 4.86 -2.33 -7.14
C ARG A 45 4.73 -1.10 -6.24
N ILE A 46 3.89 -1.16 -5.20
CA ILE A 46 3.76 -0.05 -4.22
C ILE A 46 5.05 0.10 -3.42
N GLU A 47 5.68 -0.99 -3.00
CA GLU A 47 6.95 -0.95 -2.25
C GLU A 47 8.08 -0.34 -3.08
N GLN A 48 8.19 -0.73 -4.35
CA GLN A 48 9.15 -0.16 -5.30
C GLN A 48 8.85 1.32 -5.59
N PHE A 49 7.60 1.67 -5.90
CA PHE A 49 7.20 3.05 -6.20
C PHE A 49 7.44 3.99 -5.02
N THR A 50 7.16 3.52 -3.80
CA THR A 50 7.36 4.30 -2.59
C THR A 50 8.78 4.18 -2.02
N LYS A 51 9.70 3.51 -2.72
CA LYS A 51 11.10 3.29 -2.32
C LYS A 51 11.21 2.73 -0.89
N GLY A 52 10.37 1.75 -0.55
CA GLY A 52 10.36 1.10 0.77
C GLY A 52 9.68 1.91 1.89
N LYS A 53 9.14 3.11 1.62
CA LYS A 53 8.37 3.86 2.63
C LYS A 53 7.06 3.14 3.00
N ILE A 54 6.46 2.44 2.04
CA ILE A 54 5.30 1.58 2.24
C ILE A 54 5.68 0.17 1.84
N THR A 55 5.92 -0.68 2.82
CA THR A 55 6.29 -2.07 2.58
C THR A 55 5.08 -3.00 2.51
N ARG A 56 5.25 -4.15 1.87
CA ARG A 56 4.26 -5.24 1.79
C ARG A 56 3.73 -5.70 3.16
N ARG A 57 4.55 -5.59 4.22
CA ARG A 57 4.12 -5.83 5.62
C ARG A 57 3.00 -4.90 6.09
N HIS A 58 2.99 -3.66 5.62
CA HIS A 58 1.94 -2.70 5.97
C HIS A 58 0.66 -2.89 5.16
N LEU A 59 0.79 -3.41 3.93
CA LEU A 59 -0.33 -3.67 3.03
C LEU A 59 -1.01 -5.02 3.33
N ARG A 60 -0.22 -6.01 3.76
CA ARG A 60 -0.65 -7.37 4.14
C ARG A 60 0.07 -7.81 5.42
N PRO A 61 -0.36 -7.32 6.59
CA PRO A 61 0.16 -7.81 7.86
C PRO A 61 -0.17 -9.30 8.08
N ASP A 62 -1.26 -9.79 7.50
CA ASP A 62 -1.72 -11.19 7.61
C ASP A 62 -0.77 -12.22 6.95
N TRP A 63 -0.04 -11.83 5.90
CA TRP A 63 0.90 -12.72 5.19
C TRP A 63 2.34 -12.57 5.67
N TYR A 64 2.74 -11.34 6.03
CA TYR A 64 4.13 -11.01 6.38
C TYR A 64 4.31 -10.73 7.88
N GLY A 65 3.24 -10.91 8.66
CA GLY A 65 3.21 -10.93 10.12
C GLY A 65 3.51 -12.32 10.65
N GLY A 66 4.67 -12.86 10.25
CA GLY A 66 5.24 -14.05 10.87
C GLY A 66 6.26 -13.64 11.93
N SER A 67 5.99 -14.07 13.17
CA SER A 67 6.85 -14.14 14.36
C SER A 67 7.24 -12.83 15.06
N LYS A 68 6.43 -12.44 16.05
CA LYS A 68 6.87 -12.52 17.45
C LYS A 68 5.83 -13.30 18.23
#